data_AF-A0A0F7M0M0-F1
#
_entry.id   AF-A0A0F7M0M0-F1
#
_cell.length_a   1.000
_cell.length_b   1.000
_cell.length_c   1.000
_cell.angle_alpha   90.00
_cell.angle_beta   90.00
_cell.angle_gamma   90.00
#
_symmetry.space_group_name_H-M   'P 1'
#
loop_
_entity.id
_entity.type
_entity.pdbx_description
1 polymer ?
#
loop_
_entity_poly.entity_id
_entity_poly.type
_entity_poly.pdbx_seq_one_letter_code
_entity_poly.pdbx_strand_id
1 'polypeptide(L)'
;MQLDERMKVTRDLIWQVNTYQDILEYLSYDLHDSASPISQNEGLFFVWHSLMGLQILALSKLIKDDGAFSLKKLINMGGAKVKGFDKSGLLEDFDYIHSEYQRHKLDSVRDQFIAHLDMSDDEIKTDIHMLCVAKNQVTSLYDRISLATGGEEYQHDERCVKGIRGLFDEIDEYEKIKAIIVAAQIKGLKQVNVSDFLAIKC
;
A
#
# COMPACT_ATOMS: atom_id res chain seq x y z
N MET A 1 17.52 17.51 3.96
CA MET A 1 17.32 16.30 3.14
C MET A 1 17.39 16.68 1.67
N GLN A 2 18.34 16.09 0.93
CA GLN A 2 18.56 16.36 -0.50
C GLN A 2 17.44 15.73 -1.35
N LEU A 3 17.35 16.10 -2.63
CA LEU A 3 16.29 15.60 -3.53
C LEU A 3 16.41 14.08 -3.72
N ASP A 4 17.62 13.59 -3.96
CA ASP A 4 17.90 12.18 -4.25
C ASP A 4 17.52 11.26 -3.08
N GLU A 5 17.80 11.70 -1.86
CA GLU A 5 17.41 10.99 -0.63
C GLU A 5 15.88 10.95 -0.48
N ARG A 6 15.17 12.03 -0.82
CA ARG A 6 13.71 12.06 -0.82
C ARG A 6 13.13 11.14 -1.89
N MET A 7 13.68 11.18 -3.10
CA MET A 7 13.28 10.30 -4.20
C MET A 7 13.39 8.84 -3.80
N LYS A 8 14.50 8.45 -3.16
CA LYS A 8 14.70 7.09 -2.65
C LYS A 8 13.62 6.68 -1.64
N VAL A 9 13.36 7.50 -0.63
CA VAL A 9 12.33 7.19 0.38
C VAL A 9 10.92 7.18 -0.23
N THR A 10 10.62 8.10 -1.15
CA THR A 10 9.34 8.11 -1.86
C THR A 10 9.18 6.86 -2.72
N ARG A 11 10.24 6.38 -3.38
CA ARG A 11 10.21 5.11 -4.11
C ARG A 11 9.88 3.92 -3.21
N ASP A 12 10.46 3.87 -2.02
CA ASP A 12 10.17 2.81 -1.06
C ASP A 12 8.70 2.86 -0.59
N LEU A 13 8.11 4.06 -0.50
CA LEU A 13 6.67 4.24 -0.24
C LEU A 13 5.81 3.80 -1.44
N ILE A 14 6.21 4.13 -2.68
CA ILE A 14 5.54 3.64 -3.90
C ILE A 14 5.59 2.11 -3.96
N TRP A 15 6.73 1.50 -3.60
CA TRP A 15 6.85 0.05 -3.50
C TRP A 15 5.86 -0.53 -2.49
N GLN A 16 5.75 0.04 -1.28
CA GLN A 16 4.75 -0.37 -0.28
C GLN A 16 3.32 -0.28 -0.82
N VAL A 17 2.97 0.84 -1.47
CA VAL A 17 1.64 1.07 -2.05
C VAL A 17 1.29 0.03 -3.12
N ASN A 18 2.27 -0.35 -3.94
CA ASN A 18 2.07 -1.38 -4.96
C ASN A 18 1.90 -2.76 -4.30
N THR A 19 2.81 -3.14 -3.40
CA THR A 19 2.76 -4.46 -2.73
C THR A 19 1.48 -4.65 -1.92
N TYR A 20 1.04 -3.66 -1.14
CA TYR A 20 -0.21 -3.77 -0.39
C TYR A 20 -1.42 -3.89 -1.31
N GLN A 21 -1.43 -3.15 -2.43
CA GLN A 21 -2.51 -3.25 -3.39
C GLN A 21 -2.58 -4.65 -4.00
N ASP A 22 -1.45 -5.22 -4.45
CA ASP A 22 -1.48 -6.53 -5.10
C ASP A 22 -1.97 -7.64 -4.16
N ILE A 23 -1.60 -7.55 -2.87
CA ILE A 23 -2.08 -8.49 -1.86
C ILE A 23 -3.59 -8.29 -1.64
N LEU A 24 -4.07 -7.04 -1.57
CA LEU A 24 -5.50 -6.75 -1.47
C LEU A 24 -6.26 -7.28 -2.68
N GLU A 25 -5.76 -7.07 -3.90
CA GLU A 25 -6.36 -7.59 -5.13
C GLU A 25 -6.40 -9.13 -5.11
N TYR A 26 -5.31 -9.79 -4.71
CA TYR A 26 -5.27 -11.25 -4.54
C TYR A 26 -6.32 -11.75 -3.54
N LEU A 27 -6.34 -11.19 -2.32
CA LEU A 27 -7.30 -11.62 -1.31
C LEU A 27 -8.74 -11.41 -1.80
N SER A 28 -9.01 -10.31 -2.49
CA SER A 28 -10.38 -9.89 -2.79
C SER A 28 -10.98 -10.49 -4.05
N TYR A 29 -10.14 -10.81 -5.04
CA TYR A 29 -10.60 -11.40 -6.29
C TYR A 29 -10.27 -12.88 -6.37
N ASP A 30 -9.07 -13.30 -5.95
CA ASP A 30 -8.61 -14.68 -6.13
C ASP A 30 -9.10 -15.61 -4.99
N LEU A 31 -9.34 -15.11 -3.77
CA LEU A 31 -9.89 -15.91 -2.66
C LEU A 31 -11.42 -15.83 -2.51
N HIS A 32 -12.09 -14.98 -3.28
CA HIS A 32 -13.55 -14.80 -3.19
C HIS A 32 -14.33 -16.07 -3.58
N ASP A 33 -13.80 -16.84 -4.54
CA ASP A 33 -14.41 -18.08 -5.03
C ASP A 33 -13.92 -19.33 -4.27
N SER A 34 -13.18 -19.15 -3.17
CA SER A 34 -12.74 -20.25 -2.32
C SER A 34 -13.88 -20.78 -1.43
N ALA A 35 -13.70 -21.99 -0.88
CA ALA A 35 -14.68 -22.63 -0.01
C ALA A 35 -14.97 -21.84 1.30
N SER A 36 -14.23 -20.77 1.59
CA SER A 36 -14.44 -19.88 2.73
C SER A 36 -14.13 -18.43 2.34
N PRO A 37 -15.13 -17.68 1.82
CA PRO A 37 -14.97 -16.28 1.43
C PRO A 37 -14.40 -15.41 2.56
N ILE A 38 -13.73 -14.30 2.24
CA ILE A 38 -13.13 -13.38 3.23
C ILE A 38 -14.13 -12.98 4.32
N SER A 39 -15.38 -12.69 3.95
CA SER A 39 -16.44 -12.29 4.87
C SER A 39 -16.86 -13.38 5.87
N GLN A 40 -16.49 -14.63 5.60
CA GLN A 40 -16.79 -15.79 6.45
C GLN A 40 -15.55 -16.28 7.24
N ASN A 41 -14.39 -15.64 7.04
CA ASN A 41 -13.16 -15.95 7.77
C ASN A 41 -12.63 -14.71 8.50
N GLU A 42 -12.84 -14.64 9.80
CA GLU A 42 -12.44 -13.49 10.65
C GLU A 42 -10.93 -13.17 10.57
N GLY A 43 -10.08 -14.18 10.34
CA GLY A 43 -8.63 -13.95 10.21
C GLY A 43 -8.27 -13.28 8.90
N LEU A 44 -8.81 -13.78 7.79
CA LEU A 44 -8.62 -13.16 6.47
C LEU A 44 -9.26 -11.79 6.41
N PHE A 45 -10.43 -11.62 7.02
CA PHE A 45 -11.09 -10.34 7.16
C PHE A 45 -10.22 -9.33 7.93
N PHE A 46 -9.64 -9.73 9.06
CA PHE A 46 -8.71 -8.89 9.82
C PHE A 46 -7.46 -8.51 9.01
N VAL A 47 -6.85 -9.47 8.30
CA VAL A 47 -5.67 -9.22 7.45
C VAL A 47 -6.01 -8.25 6.32
N TRP A 48 -7.15 -8.45 5.66
CA TRP A 48 -7.64 -7.59 4.58
C TRP A 48 -7.89 -6.16 5.07
N HIS A 49 -8.61 -5.99 6.19
CA HIS A 49 -8.84 -4.68 6.81
C HIS A 49 -7.53 -3.99 7.21
N SER A 50 -6.58 -4.75 7.76
CA SER A 50 -5.26 -4.22 8.15
C SER A 50 -4.47 -3.74 6.94
N LEU A 51 -4.48 -4.50 5.83
CA LEU A 51 -3.82 -4.13 4.58
C LEU A 51 -4.45 -2.89 3.95
N MET A 52 -5.79 -2.77 3.97
CA MET A 52 -6.46 -1.55 3.52
C MET A 52 -6.02 -0.33 4.32
N GLY A 53 -5.96 -0.43 5.65
CA GLY A 53 -5.49 0.66 6.50
C GLY A 53 -4.05 1.07 6.21
N LEU A 54 -3.16 0.09 6.03
CA LEU A 54 -1.76 0.32 5.65
C LEU A 54 -1.65 0.97 4.27
N GLN A 55 -2.46 0.54 3.30
CA GLN A 55 -2.51 1.10 1.95
C GLN A 55 -2.91 2.59 1.99
N ILE A 56 -3.99 2.92 2.70
CA ILE A 56 -4.47 4.30 2.85
C ILE A 56 -3.43 5.16 3.57
N LEU A 57 -2.77 4.62 4.61
CA LEU A 57 -1.72 5.31 5.32
C LEU A 57 -0.53 5.64 4.41
N ALA A 58 -0.08 4.67 3.60
CA ALA A 58 1.01 4.87 2.65
C ALA A 58 0.66 5.91 1.57
N LEU A 59 -0.54 5.81 0.97
CA LEU A 59 -1.06 6.81 0.03
C LEU A 59 -1.10 8.22 0.65
N SER A 60 -1.54 8.34 1.90
CA SER A 60 -1.62 9.65 2.57
C SER A 60 -0.26 10.35 2.69
N LYS A 61 0.83 9.59 2.88
CA LYS A 61 2.19 10.14 2.96
C LYS A 61 2.68 10.72 1.63
N LEU A 62 2.19 10.18 0.51
CA LEU A 62 2.53 10.59 -0.85
C LEU A 62 1.68 11.79 -1.31
N ILE A 63 0.41 11.80 -0.91
CA ILE A 63 -0.61 12.72 -1.44
C ILE A 63 -0.78 13.97 -0.56
N LYS A 64 -0.50 13.94 0.75
CA LYS A 64 -0.66 15.13 1.61
C LYS A 64 0.35 16.23 1.32
N ASP A 65 -0.14 17.45 1.14
CA ASP A 65 0.65 18.66 0.85
C ASP A 65 1.82 18.89 1.82
N ASP A 66 1.57 18.71 3.11
CA ASP A 66 2.52 18.94 4.20
C ASP A 66 3.43 17.74 4.49
N GLY A 67 3.15 16.58 3.89
CA GLY A 67 3.90 15.34 4.07
C GLY A 67 5.37 15.52 3.74
N ALA A 68 6.28 15.02 4.59
CA ALA A 68 7.72 15.14 4.32
C ALA A 68 8.11 14.51 2.98
N PHE A 69 7.43 13.46 2.54
CA PHE A 69 7.75 12.69 1.34
C PHE A 69 6.68 12.83 0.24
N SER A 70 5.92 13.93 0.28
CA SER A 70 4.84 14.16 -0.68
C SER A 70 5.35 14.43 -2.09
N LEU A 71 4.57 13.99 -3.08
CA LEU A 71 4.88 14.19 -4.50
C LEU A 71 4.96 15.69 -4.83
N LYS A 72 4.11 16.53 -4.23
CA LYS A 72 4.18 18.00 -4.35
C LYS A 72 5.51 18.58 -3.92
N LYS A 73 6.14 18.07 -2.85
CA LYS A 73 7.46 18.54 -2.44
C LYS A 73 8.53 18.12 -3.43
N LEU A 74 8.46 16.91 -3.97
CA LEU A 74 9.38 16.46 -5.02
C LEU A 74 9.26 17.31 -6.28
N ILE A 75 8.02 17.61 -6.72
CA ILE A 75 7.75 18.48 -7.87
C ILE A 75 8.37 19.87 -7.65
N ASN A 76 8.16 20.46 -6.47
CA ASN A 76 8.73 21.76 -6.13
C ASN A 76 10.26 21.76 -6.10
N MET A 77 10.87 20.72 -5.53
CA MET A 77 12.32 20.58 -5.46
C MET A 77 12.95 20.29 -6.83
N GLY A 78 12.31 19.46 -7.66
CA GLY A 78 12.71 19.18 -9.03
C GLY A 78 12.68 20.45 -9.88
N GLY A 79 11.57 21.20 -9.84
CA GLY A 79 11.44 22.47 -10.57
C GLY A 79 12.41 23.57 -10.13
N ALA A 80 12.92 23.51 -8.90
CA ALA A 80 13.97 24.42 -8.43
C ALA A 80 15.38 24.02 -8.90
N LYS A 81 15.59 22.74 -9.26
CA LYS A 81 16.92 22.17 -9.56
C LYS A 81 17.15 21.88 -11.05
N VAL A 82 16.11 21.51 -11.79
CA VAL A 82 16.23 21.02 -13.16
C VAL A 82 15.65 22.04 -14.14
N LYS A 83 16.46 22.43 -15.14
CA LYS A 83 16.03 23.32 -16.22
C LYS A 83 15.08 22.57 -17.17
N GLY A 84 13.94 23.17 -17.50
CA GLY A 84 12.95 22.54 -18.39
C GLY A 84 12.05 21.52 -17.69
N PHE A 85 12.10 21.44 -16.35
CA PHE A 85 11.18 20.64 -15.56
C PHE A 85 9.75 21.15 -15.72
N ASP A 86 8.83 20.28 -16.14
CA ASP A 86 7.40 20.60 -16.31
C ASP A 86 6.70 20.69 -14.96
N LYS A 87 7.02 21.75 -14.21
CA LYS A 87 6.50 21.96 -12.87
C LYS A 87 4.99 22.13 -12.88
N SER A 88 4.45 22.90 -13.83
CA SER A 88 3.04 23.24 -13.88
C SER A 88 2.19 22.01 -14.20
N GLY A 89 2.54 21.24 -15.24
CA GLY A 89 1.79 20.03 -15.60
C GLY A 89 1.80 18.99 -14.47
N LEU A 90 2.96 18.77 -13.84
CA LEU A 90 3.05 17.82 -12.71
C LEU A 90 2.27 18.29 -11.47
N LEU A 91 2.15 19.59 -11.23
CA LEU A 91 1.31 20.12 -10.15
C LEU A 91 -0.18 19.96 -10.47
N GLU A 92 -0.60 20.14 -11.73
CA GLU A 92 -1.99 19.88 -12.15
C GLU A 92 -2.37 18.41 -11.93
N ASP A 93 -1.48 17.48 -12.31
CA ASP A 93 -1.66 16.05 -12.06
C ASP A 93 -1.75 15.74 -10.56
N PHE A 94 -0.88 16.36 -9.75
CA PHE A 94 -0.91 16.22 -8.30
C PHE A 94 -2.23 16.73 -7.71
N ASP A 95 -2.68 17.93 -8.11
CA ASP A 95 -3.89 18.54 -7.58
C ASP A 95 -5.12 17.70 -7.93
N TYR A 96 -5.14 17.07 -9.12
CA TYR A 96 -6.17 16.09 -9.48
C TYR A 96 -6.16 14.88 -8.53
N ILE A 97 -5.01 14.24 -8.32
CA ILE A 97 -4.88 13.09 -7.40
C ILE A 97 -5.31 13.47 -5.98
N HIS A 98 -4.86 14.63 -5.49
CA HIS A 98 -5.21 15.14 -4.18
C HIS A 98 -6.72 15.40 -4.04
N SER A 99 -7.35 15.96 -5.07
CA SER A 99 -8.80 16.19 -5.07
C SER A 99 -9.60 14.90 -4.99
N GLU A 100 -9.19 13.85 -5.72
CA GLU A 100 -9.82 12.55 -5.68
C GLU A 100 -9.64 11.91 -4.30
N TYR A 101 -8.43 11.95 -3.73
CA TYR A 101 -8.16 11.47 -2.37
C TYR A 101 -9.08 12.12 -1.33
N GLN A 102 -9.26 13.44 -1.39
CA GLN A 102 -10.13 14.19 -0.48
C GLN A 102 -11.62 13.87 -0.70
N ARG A 103 -12.06 13.71 -1.94
CA ARG A 103 -13.43 13.34 -2.30
C ARG A 103 -13.85 12.00 -1.68
N HIS A 104 -12.92 11.06 -1.59
CA HIS A 104 -13.14 9.75 -0.98
C HIS A 104 -13.00 9.74 0.55
N LYS A 105 -12.75 10.89 1.21
CA LYS A 105 -12.61 11.03 2.67
C LYS A 105 -11.59 10.05 3.29
N LEU A 106 -10.53 9.72 2.56
CA LEU A 106 -9.55 8.71 2.98
C LEU A 106 -8.79 9.08 4.26
N ASP A 107 -8.72 10.37 4.58
CA ASP A 107 -8.18 10.85 5.86
C ASP A 107 -8.98 10.34 7.07
N SER A 108 -10.31 10.28 6.97
CA SER A 108 -11.16 9.78 8.05
C SER A 108 -10.91 8.29 8.32
N VAL A 109 -10.77 7.51 7.24
CA VAL A 109 -10.48 6.07 7.29
C VAL A 109 -9.10 5.82 7.89
N ARG A 110 -8.10 6.62 7.47
CA ARG A 110 -6.75 6.57 8.05
C ARG A 110 -6.80 6.83 9.55
N ASP A 111 -7.51 7.86 9.99
CA ASP A 111 -7.51 8.28 11.39
C ASP A 111 -8.19 7.24 12.29
N GLN A 112 -9.27 6.61 11.81
CA GLN A 112 -9.89 5.46 12.47
C GLN A 112 -8.93 4.26 12.55
N PHE A 113 -8.23 3.94 11.45
CA PHE A 113 -7.23 2.87 11.44
C PHE A 113 -6.08 3.11 12.43
N ILE A 114 -5.50 4.32 12.45
CA ILE A 114 -4.44 4.69 13.40
C ILE A 114 -4.94 4.58 14.85
N ALA A 115 -6.18 5.00 15.09
CA ALA A 115 -6.80 4.94 16.40
C ALA A 115 -7.21 3.51 16.82
N HIS A 116 -7.00 2.50 15.96
CA HIS A 116 -7.45 1.11 16.17
C HIS A 116 -8.95 1.03 16.49
N LEU A 117 -9.73 1.96 15.93
CA LEU A 117 -11.18 1.98 16.07
C LEU A 117 -11.79 0.97 15.11
N ASP A 118 -12.94 0.42 15.50
CA ASP A 118 -13.68 -0.48 14.63
C ASP A 118 -14.09 0.27 13.35
N MET A 119 -13.61 -0.22 12.21
CA MET A 119 -13.86 0.39 10.89
C MET A 119 -15.22 -0.05 10.30
N SER A 120 -16.06 -0.70 11.12
CA SER A 120 -17.40 -1.16 10.78
C SER A 120 -18.43 -0.04 10.61
N ASP A 121 -18.07 1.23 10.84
CA ASP A 121 -18.91 2.37 10.50
C ASP A 121 -19.22 2.37 8.99
N ASP A 122 -20.51 2.25 8.67
CA ASP A 122 -21.14 2.06 7.35
C ASP A 122 -20.76 3.10 6.26
N GLU A 123 -19.91 4.09 6.57
CA GLU A 123 -19.52 5.18 5.67
C GLU A 123 -18.19 4.98 4.92
N ILE A 124 -17.42 3.92 5.19
CA ILE A 124 -16.17 3.67 4.47
C ILE A 124 -16.46 3.10 3.07
N LYS A 125 -16.84 3.97 2.14
CA LYS A 125 -16.97 3.70 0.69
C LYS A 125 -15.59 3.59 0.02
N THR A 126 -14.63 2.95 0.69
CA THR A 126 -13.31 2.70 0.12
C THR A 126 -13.35 1.37 -0.59
N ASP A 127 -13.62 1.42 -1.89
CA ASP A 127 -13.52 0.26 -2.77
C ASP A 127 -12.07 0.07 -3.23
N ILE A 128 -11.66 -1.19 -3.35
CA ILE A 128 -10.37 -1.63 -3.89
C ILE A 128 -10.10 -1.02 -5.25
N HIS A 129 -11.13 -0.88 -6.09
CA HIS A 129 -10.98 -0.24 -7.40
C HIS A 129 -10.42 1.19 -7.30
N MET A 130 -10.91 1.98 -6.35
CA MET A 130 -10.41 3.33 -6.13
C MET A 130 -8.96 3.33 -5.64
N LEU A 131 -8.59 2.38 -4.76
CA LEU A 131 -7.21 2.21 -4.31
C LEU A 131 -6.27 1.81 -5.47
N CYS A 132 -6.73 0.97 -6.41
CA CYS A 132 -6.00 0.65 -7.64
C CYS A 132 -5.76 1.89 -8.50
N VAL A 133 -6.79 2.72 -8.69
CA VAL A 133 -6.69 3.96 -9.46
C VAL A 133 -5.69 4.91 -8.80
N ALA A 134 -5.79 5.11 -7.48
CA ALA A 134 -4.87 5.94 -6.72
C ALA A 134 -3.42 5.44 -6.83
N LYS A 135 -3.17 4.13 -6.66
CA LYS A 135 -1.86 3.48 -6.86
C LYS A 135 -1.25 3.84 -8.21
N ASN A 136 -2.02 3.65 -9.29
CA ASN A 136 -1.53 3.87 -10.65
C ASN A 136 -1.17 5.34 -10.87
N GLN A 137 -2.00 6.26 -10.38
CA GLN A 137 -1.77 7.69 -10.50
C GLN A 137 -0.53 8.15 -9.72
N VAL A 138 -0.36 7.72 -8.46
CA VAL A 138 0.82 8.10 -7.67
C VAL A 138 2.12 7.53 -8.23
N THR A 139 2.07 6.29 -8.76
CA THR A 139 3.21 5.64 -9.41
C THR A 139 3.60 6.38 -10.68
N SER A 140 2.63 6.67 -11.56
CA SER A 140 2.86 7.40 -12.80
C SER A 140 3.41 8.81 -12.56
N LEU A 141 2.88 9.53 -11.57
CA LEU A 141 3.39 10.85 -11.20
C LEU A 141 4.82 10.76 -10.65
N TYR A 142 5.12 9.77 -9.82
CA TYR A 142 6.48 9.53 -9.33
C TYR A 142 7.45 9.26 -10.48
N ASP A 143 7.11 8.37 -11.43
CA ASP A 143 7.99 8.03 -12.55
C ASP A 143 8.29 9.24 -13.44
N ARG A 144 7.29 10.10 -13.69
CA ARG A 144 7.51 11.35 -14.44
C ARG A 144 8.44 12.32 -13.70
N ILE A 145 8.30 12.45 -12.39
CA ILE A 145 9.23 13.25 -11.57
C ILE A 145 10.63 12.63 -11.63
N SER A 146 10.73 11.31 -11.54
CA SER A 146 11.98 10.57 -11.54
C SER A 146 12.73 10.74 -12.85
N LEU A 147 12.06 10.53 -13.97
CA LEU A 147 12.59 10.76 -15.32
C LEU A 147 13.10 12.20 -15.48
N ALA A 148 12.31 13.19 -15.03
CA ALA A 148 12.68 14.59 -15.13
C ALA A 148 13.84 14.98 -14.21
N THR A 149 14.11 14.22 -13.14
CA THR A 149 15.17 14.52 -12.16
C THR A 149 16.41 13.64 -12.32
N GLY A 150 16.42 12.70 -13.26
CA GLY A 150 17.48 11.70 -13.42
C GLY A 150 17.49 10.68 -12.28
N GLY A 151 16.36 10.51 -11.59
CA GLY A 151 16.16 9.48 -10.58
C GLY A 151 15.89 8.11 -11.19
N GLU A 152 15.77 7.11 -10.31
CA GLU A 152 15.36 5.76 -10.70
C GLU A 152 13.82 5.67 -10.72
N GLU A 153 13.27 5.23 -11.85
CA GLU A 153 11.86 4.85 -11.97
C GLU A 153 11.53 3.70 -11.02
N TYR A 154 10.25 3.59 -10.67
CA TYR A 154 9.77 2.44 -9.93
C TYR A 154 9.89 1.17 -10.79
N GLN A 155 10.47 0.12 -10.22
CA GLN A 155 10.51 -1.21 -10.82
C GLN A 155 9.64 -2.14 -9.97
N HIS A 156 8.58 -2.66 -10.58
CA HIS A 156 7.66 -3.54 -9.90
C HIS A 156 8.31 -4.88 -9.56
N ASP A 157 8.07 -5.37 -8.34
CA ASP A 157 8.62 -6.63 -7.85
C ASP A 157 7.50 -7.52 -7.27
N GLU A 158 7.09 -8.52 -8.06
CA GLU A 158 6.03 -9.46 -7.72
C GLU A 158 6.47 -10.55 -6.72
N ARG A 159 7.74 -10.60 -6.28
CA ARG A 159 8.22 -11.69 -5.41
C ARG A 159 7.41 -11.84 -4.13
N CYS A 160 6.98 -10.73 -3.55
CA CYS A 160 6.14 -10.75 -2.34
C CYS A 160 4.77 -11.40 -2.62
N VAL A 161 4.14 -11.02 -3.73
CA VAL A 161 2.84 -11.57 -4.17
C VAL A 161 2.96 -13.06 -4.47
N LYS A 162 4.00 -13.47 -5.20
CA LYS A 162 4.27 -14.89 -5.51
C LYS A 162 4.52 -15.71 -4.25
N GLY A 163 5.25 -15.16 -3.28
CA GLY A 163 5.47 -15.81 -1.99
C GLY A 163 4.16 -15.99 -1.21
N ILE A 164 3.31 -14.97 -1.17
CA ILE A 164 2.01 -15.05 -0.50
C ILE A 164 1.08 -16.04 -1.20
N ARG A 165 1.02 -16.02 -2.54
CA ARG A 165 0.29 -17.02 -3.34
C ARG A 165 0.73 -18.44 -3.00
N GLY A 166 2.04 -18.70 -3.01
CA GLY A 166 2.58 -20.00 -2.61
C GLY A 166 2.17 -20.43 -1.19
N LEU A 167 2.16 -19.49 -0.23
CA LEU A 167 1.68 -19.79 1.13
C LEU A 167 0.20 -20.19 1.18
N PHE A 168 -0.65 -19.53 0.38
CA PHE A 168 -2.08 -19.83 0.33
C PHE A 168 -2.38 -21.10 -0.48
N ASP A 169 -1.58 -21.41 -1.50
CA ASP A 169 -1.71 -22.61 -2.33
C ASP A 169 -1.18 -23.87 -1.61
N GLU A 170 -0.17 -23.75 -0.74
CA GLU A 170 0.44 -24.88 -0.02
C GLU A 170 -0.25 -25.21 1.32
N ILE A 171 -1.02 -24.28 1.88
CA ILE A 171 -1.65 -24.46 3.19
C ILE A 171 -3.11 -24.87 3.02
N ASP A 172 -3.34 -26.19 3.14
CA ASP A 172 -4.66 -26.85 3.13
C ASP A 172 -5.58 -26.40 4.30
N GLU A 173 -5.02 -25.70 5.29
CA GLU A 173 -5.72 -25.23 6.49
C GLU A 173 -5.38 -23.76 6.80
N TYR A 174 -6.14 -22.84 6.19
CA TYR A 174 -6.07 -21.38 6.37
C TYR A 174 -6.03 -20.92 7.84
N GLU A 175 -6.60 -21.70 8.77
CA GLU A 175 -6.54 -21.48 10.22
C GLU A 175 -5.10 -21.49 10.78
N LYS A 176 -4.19 -22.27 10.18
CA LYS A 176 -2.77 -22.31 10.60
C LYS A 176 -2.03 -21.02 10.25
N ILE A 177 -2.33 -20.40 9.11
CA ILE A 177 -1.77 -19.08 8.73
C ILE A 177 -2.19 -18.02 9.75
N LYS A 178 -3.48 -17.99 10.12
CA LYS A 178 -4.04 -17.08 11.12
C LYS A 178 -3.31 -17.22 12.47
N ALA A 179 -3.16 -18.46 12.96
CA ALA A 179 -2.48 -18.72 14.23
C ALA A 179 -0.98 -18.31 14.20
N ILE A 180 -0.28 -18.57 13.10
CA ILE A 180 1.14 -18.25 12.96
C ILE A 180 1.38 -16.74 12.90
N ILE A 181 0.60 -16.00 12.11
CA ILE A 181 0.75 -14.54 11.97
C ILE A 181 0.39 -13.83 13.28
N VAL A 182 -0.71 -14.22 13.93
CA VAL A 182 -1.14 -13.64 15.22
C VAL A 182 -0.13 -13.94 16.33
N ALA A 183 0.39 -15.18 16.42
CA ALA A 183 1.38 -15.54 17.43
C ALA A 183 2.72 -14.80 17.23
N ALA A 184 3.13 -14.52 16.00
CA ALA A 184 4.34 -13.76 15.72
C ALA A 184 4.19 -12.26 16.02
N GLN A 185 3.01 -11.69 15.77
CA GLN A 185 2.67 -10.31 16.13
C GLN A 185 2.62 -10.09 17.64
N ILE A 186 2.00 -11.01 18.41
CA ILE A 186 2.01 -10.95 19.89
C ILE A 186 3.45 -10.99 20.45
N LYS A 187 4.36 -11.68 19.75
CA LYS A 187 5.79 -11.75 20.10
C LYS A 187 6.63 -10.59 19.58
N GLY A 188 6.04 -9.61 18.89
CA GLY A 188 6.73 -8.42 18.39
C GLY A 188 7.69 -8.68 17.22
N LEU A 189 7.54 -9.82 16.53
CA LEU A 189 8.40 -10.19 15.40
C LEU A 189 7.96 -9.47 14.13
N LYS A 190 8.91 -8.81 13.45
CA LYS A 190 8.68 -8.05 12.21
C LYS A 190 8.76 -8.90 10.94
N GLN A 191 9.27 -10.12 11.05
CA GLN A 191 9.32 -11.12 9.98
C GLN A 191 9.01 -12.49 10.57
N VAL A 192 8.29 -13.30 9.81
CA VAL A 192 7.91 -14.67 10.19
C VAL A 192 8.45 -15.61 9.13
N ASN A 193 9.33 -16.52 9.53
CA ASN A 193 9.86 -17.52 8.62
C ASN A 193 9.01 -18.79 8.76
N VAL A 194 8.26 -19.12 7.71
CA VAL A 194 7.24 -20.18 7.74
C VAL A 194 7.85 -21.57 7.95
N SER A 195 9.11 -21.76 7.52
CA SER A 195 9.88 -22.99 7.73
C SER A 195 10.02 -23.40 9.20
N ASP A 196 10.03 -22.44 10.14
CA ASP A 196 10.22 -22.71 11.56
C ASP A 196 8.98 -23.36 12.19
N PHE A 197 7.82 -23.19 11.55
CA PHE A 197 6.53 -23.72 12.02
C PHE A 197 6.12 -24.99 11.27
N LEU A 198 6.60 -25.18 10.04
CA LEU A 198 6.50 -26.45 9.30
C LEU A 198 7.41 -27.55 9.88
N ALA A 199 8.38 -27.19 10.73
CA ALA A 199 9.25 -28.13 11.43
C ALA A 199 8.58 -28.85 12.61
N ILE A 200 7.37 -28.44 13.01
CA ILE A 200 6.51 -29.19 13.93
C ILE A 200 5.90 -30.34 13.12
N LYS A 201 6.70 -31.35 12.84
CA LYS A 201 6.22 -32.61 12.27
C LYS A 201 5.30 -33.31 13.26
N CYS A 202 4.27 -33.93 12.67
CA CYS A 202 3.33 -34.89 13.25
C CYS A 202 3.93 -35.79 14.34
#